data_AF-A0A1Z5SML5-F1
#
_entry.id   AF-A0A1Z5SML5-F1
#
_cell.length_a   1.000
_cell.length_b   1.000
_cell.length_c   1.000
_cell.angle_alpha   90.00
_cell.angle_beta   90.00
_cell.angle_gamma   90.00
#
_symmetry.space_group_name_H-M   'P 1'
#
loop_
_entity.id
_entity.type
_entity.pdbx_description
1 polymer ?
#
loop_
_entity_poly.entity_id
_entity_poly.type
_entity_poly.pdbx_seq_one_letter_code
_entity_poly.pdbx_strand_id
1 'polypeptide(L)'
;MEEDVDEEDPVPELTKRHFEEAMSMARRSVTDTEIRRYEAFAQSMKNSAGGSAFFRFPEGGADSGSGGQQQQNGAGEEDLYD
;
A
#
# COMPACT_ATOMS: atom_id res chain seq x y z
N MET A 1 21.95 2.64 40.36
CA MET A 1 21.95 3.05 38.94
C MET A 1 22.90 4.22 38.90
N GLU A 2 24.14 3.93 38.55
CA GLU A 2 25.16 4.94 38.35
C GLU A 2 24.72 5.80 37.16
N GLU A 3 24.81 7.11 37.33
CA GLU A 3 24.48 8.10 36.32
C GLU A 3 25.35 7.84 35.09
N ASP A 4 24.74 7.43 33.98
CA ASP A 4 25.37 7.46 32.66
C ASP A 4 25.72 8.94 32.40
N VAL A 5 26.97 9.26 32.71
CA VAL A 5 27.57 10.58 32.53
C VAL A 5 27.36 10.99 31.08
N ASP A 6 26.93 12.22 30.86
CA ASP A 6 26.88 12.92 29.57
C ASP A 6 28.30 12.98 28.93
N GLU A 7 28.84 11.85 28.48
CA GLU A 7 29.97 11.84 27.53
C GLU A 7 29.45 12.44 26.23
N GLU A 8 29.94 13.64 25.90
CA GLU A 8 29.63 14.30 24.63
C GLU A 8 29.90 13.32 23.48
N ASP A 9 28.84 12.96 22.74
CA ASP A 9 28.92 12.03 21.61
C ASP A 9 30.00 12.53 20.63
N PRO A 10 31.06 11.75 20.36
CA PRO A 10 32.12 12.17 19.44
C PRO A 10 31.64 12.31 17.99
N VAL A 11 30.43 11.85 17.65
CA VAL A 11 29.83 11.98 16.32
C VAL A 11 28.84 13.15 16.28
N PRO A 12 28.97 14.08 15.31
CA PRO A 12 28.01 15.16 15.15
C PRO A 12 26.59 14.66 14.87
N GLU A 13 25.62 15.31 15.51
CA GLU A 13 24.21 14.99 15.32
C GLU A 13 23.64 15.56 14.01
N LEU A 14 22.66 14.83 13.46
CA LEU A 14 21.88 15.32 12.33
C LEU A 14 20.78 16.27 12.80
N THR A 15 21.12 17.56 12.88
CA THR A 15 20.17 18.62 13.25
C THR A 15 19.06 18.86 12.22
N LYS A 16 17.95 19.49 12.65
CA LYS A 16 16.82 19.90 11.79
C LYS A 16 17.25 20.72 10.57
N ARG A 17 18.26 21.57 10.70
CA ARG A 17 18.79 22.40 9.60
C ARG A 17 19.27 21.55 8.42
N HIS A 18 19.87 20.39 8.70
CA HIS A 18 20.34 19.48 7.65
C HIS A 18 19.16 18.91 6.83
N PHE A 19 18.04 18.61 7.49
CA PHE A 19 16.82 18.17 6.81
C PHE A 19 16.17 19.30 6.01
N GLU A 20 16.16 20.53 6.54
CA GLU A 20 15.62 21.70 5.84
C GLU A 20 16.36 21.96 4.52
N GLU A 21 17.70 21.89 4.54
CA GLU A 21 18.54 22.00 3.34
C GLU A 21 18.29 20.84 2.36
N ALA A 22 18.28 19.59 2.86
CA ALA A 22 18.04 18.42 2.02
C ALA A 22 16.65 18.43 1.37
N MET A 23 15.60 18.77 2.12
CA MET A 23 14.23 18.83 1.62
C MET A 23 14.03 19.95 0.60
N SER A 24 14.81 21.04 0.66
CA SER A 24 14.76 22.09 -0.35
C SER A 24 15.18 21.62 -1.75
N MET A 25 16.06 20.62 -1.80
CA MET A 25 16.56 20.03 -3.05
C MET A 25 15.77 18.79 -3.48
N ALA A 26 15.05 18.15 -2.55
CA ALA A 26 14.29 16.95 -2.82
C ALA A 26 13.07 17.25 -3.71
N ARG A 27 12.86 16.40 -4.73
CA ARG A 27 11.68 16.47 -5.61
C ARG A 27 11.17 15.07 -5.94
N ARG A 28 9.86 14.97 -6.18
CA ARG A 28 9.23 13.74 -6.69
C ARG A 28 9.87 13.38 -8.03
N SER A 29 10.34 12.14 -8.15
CA SER A 29 10.92 11.60 -9.38
C SER A 29 9.86 11.18 -10.40
N VAL A 30 8.65 10.84 -9.94
CA VAL A 30 7.54 10.35 -10.76
C VAL A 30 6.51 11.46 -10.98
N THR A 31 6.08 11.62 -12.22
CA THR A 31 5.11 12.66 -12.60
C THR A 31 3.67 12.26 -12.29
N ASP A 32 2.77 13.23 -12.08
CA ASP A 32 1.36 12.94 -11.80
C ASP A 32 0.66 12.17 -12.94
N THR A 33 1.10 12.38 -14.18
CA THR A 33 0.61 11.64 -15.35
C THR A 33 0.93 10.16 -15.26
N GLU A 34 2.13 9.81 -14.79
CA GLU A 34 2.54 8.41 -14.60
C GLU A 34 1.77 7.77 -13.46
N ILE A 35 1.61 8.48 -12.34
CA ILE A 35 0.80 8.00 -11.21
C ILE A 35 -0.62 7.62 -11.68
N ARG A 36 -1.31 8.54 -12.36
CA ARG A 36 -2.69 8.29 -12.86
C ARG A 36 -2.76 7.12 -13.84
N ARG A 37 -1.75 6.94 -14.68
CA ARG A 37 -1.70 5.81 -15.62
C ARG A 37 -1.62 4.48 -14.88
N TYR A 38 -0.76 4.40 -13.86
CA TYR A 38 -0.61 3.18 -13.07
C TYR A 38 -1.82 2.91 -12.18
N GLU A 39 -2.44 3.94 -11.60
CA GLU A 39 -3.71 3.81 -10.87
C GLU A 39 -4.83 3.25 -11.75
N ALA A 40 -5.02 3.83 -12.95
CA ALA A 40 -6.02 3.36 -13.90
C ALA A 40 -5.73 1.92 -14.38
N PHE A 41 -4.47 1.56 -14.56
CA PHE A 41 -4.06 0.20 -14.91
C PHE A 41 -4.34 -0.80 -13.77
N ALA A 42 -4.04 -0.45 -12.51
CA ALA A 42 -4.31 -1.29 -11.34
C ALA A 42 -5.82 -1.53 -11.15
N GLN A 43 -6.63 -0.49 -11.31
CA GLN A 43 -8.09 -0.60 -11.28
C GLN A 43 -8.63 -1.42 -12.46
N SER A 44 -8.12 -1.19 -13.67
CA SER A 44 -8.49 -1.97 -14.84
C SER A 44 -8.10 -3.43 -14.69
N MET A 45 -6.97 -3.77 -14.07
CA MET A 45 -6.56 -5.16 -13.84
C MET A 45 -7.51 -5.85 -12.87
N LYS A 46 -7.93 -5.18 -11.79
CA LYS A 46 -8.93 -5.70 -10.85
C LYS A 46 -10.30 -5.91 -11.51
N ASN A 47 -10.66 -5.04 -12.46
CA ASN A 47 -11.95 -5.07 -13.16
C ASN A 47 -11.97 -5.96 -14.42
N SER A 48 -10.86 -6.08 -15.15
CA SER A 48 -10.70 -7.00 -16.29
C SER A 48 -10.38 -8.42 -15.82
N ALA A 49 -9.83 -8.56 -14.60
CA ALA A 49 -9.97 -9.75 -13.77
C ALA A 49 -11.37 -9.87 -13.13
N GLY A 50 -12.41 -9.31 -13.77
CA GLY A 50 -13.80 -9.62 -13.53
C GLY A 50 -14.05 -11.11 -13.82
N GLY A 51 -13.68 -11.95 -12.85
CA GLY A 51 -13.75 -13.40 -13.00
C GLY A 51 -12.96 -14.24 -12.00
N SER A 52 -12.15 -13.69 -11.09
CA SER A 52 -11.66 -14.51 -9.95
C SER A 52 -12.65 -14.54 -8.78
N ALA A 53 -13.95 -14.54 -9.09
CA ALA A 53 -14.81 -15.44 -8.37
C ALA A 53 -14.34 -16.86 -8.75
N PHE A 54 -13.60 -17.51 -7.85
CA PHE A 54 -13.30 -18.95 -7.85
C PHE A 54 -12.22 -19.47 -8.82
N PHE A 55 -10.96 -19.01 -8.72
CA PHE A 55 -9.85 -19.92 -9.10
C PHE A 55 -9.78 -21.03 -8.05
N ARG A 56 -10.54 -22.11 -8.28
CA ARG A 56 -10.36 -23.41 -7.64
C ARG A 56 -9.89 -24.39 -8.70
N PHE A 57 -8.85 -25.15 -8.38
CA PHE A 57 -8.47 -26.29 -9.21
C PHE A 57 -9.69 -27.21 -9.36
N PRO A 58 -9.91 -27.82 -10.55
CA PRO A 58 -10.93 -28.84 -10.71
C PRO A 58 -10.53 -30.05 -9.88
N GLU A 59 -10.93 -30.06 -8.61
CA GLU A 59 -10.87 -31.23 -7.76
C GLU A 59 -12.05 -32.09 -8.16
N GLY A 60 -11.75 -33.22 -8.81
CA GLY A 60 -12.76 -34.09 -9.39
C GLY A 60 -13.78 -34.55 -8.36
N GLY A 61 -15.05 -34.29 -8.62
CA GLY A 61 -16.16 -34.82 -7.84
C GLY A 61 -17.39 -33.93 -7.94
N ALA A 62 -18.39 -34.40 -8.68
CA ALA A 62 -19.72 -33.81 -8.69
C ALA A 62 -20.30 -33.76 -7.27
N ASP A 63 -20.79 -32.60 -6.81
CA ASP A 63 -22.03 -32.55 -6.05
C ASP A 63 -22.63 -31.13 -5.97
N SER A 64 -23.95 -31.17 -5.92
CA SER A 64 -25.04 -30.21 -5.82
C SER A 64 -24.88 -28.87 -5.06
N GLY A 65 -25.75 -27.90 -5.39
CA GLY A 65 -26.35 -27.02 -4.36
C GLY A 65 -26.42 -25.52 -4.64
N SER A 66 -27.58 -25.09 -5.14
CA SER A 66 -28.11 -23.73 -5.22
C SER A 66 -27.90 -22.83 -3.97
N GLY A 67 -27.67 -21.51 -4.20
CA GLY A 67 -28.36 -20.50 -3.39
C GLY A 67 -27.65 -19.15 -3.16
N GLY A 68 -28.15 -18.09 -3.79
CA GLY A 68 -28.46 -16.84 -3.08
C GLY A 68 -27.39 -15.76 -2.97
N GLN A 69 -27.70 -14.61 -3.55
CA GLN A 69 -26.97 -13.33 -3.50
C GLN A 69 -26.89 -12.76 -2.08
N GLN A 70 -25.79 -12.07 -1.75
CA GLN A 70 -25.90 -10.81 -1.01
C GLN A 70 -24.81 -9.82 -1.44
N GLN A 71 -25.26 -8.84 -2.22
CA GLN A 71 -24.55 -7.63 -2.57
C GLN A 71 -24.61 -6.67 -1.37
N GLN A 72 -23.45 -6.29 -0.85
CA GLN A 72 -23.33 -5.12 0.02
C GLN A 72 -22.19 -4.27 -0.52
N ASN A 73 -22.55 -3.33 -1.40
CA ASN A 73 -21.74 -2.14 -1.67
C ASN A 73 -21.68 -1.34 -0.37
N GLY A 74 -20.65 -1.58 0.44
CA GLY A 74 -20.26 -0.73 1.55
C GLY A 74 -19.21 0.26 1.06
N ALA A 75 -19.57 1.54 1.06
CA ALA A 75 -18.65 2.67 0.89
C ALA A 75 -17.67 2.71 2.08
N GLY A 76 -16.66 1.85 2.02
CA GLY A 76 -15.55 1.75 2.93
C GLY A 76 -14.35 1.38 2.08
N GLU A 77 -13.78 2.40 1.46
CA GLU A 77 -12.38 2.42 1.05
C GLU A 77 -11.51 2.24 2.30
N GLU A 78 -11.53 1.03 2.86
CA GLU A 78 -10.66 0.62 3.95
C GLU A 78 -9.23 0.65 3.39
N ASP A 79 -8.45 1.56 3.96
CA ASP A 79 -7.07 1.83 3.62
C ASP A 79 -6.32 0.51 3.35
N LEU A 80 -5.79 0.38 2.14
CA LEU A 80 -5.02 -0.79 1.69
C LEU A 80 -3.70 -0.99 2.48
N TYR A 81 -3.48 -0.19 3.53
CA TYR A 81 -2.28 -0.16 4.36
C TYR A 81 -2.60 0.14 5.84
N ASP A 82 -3.64 -0.49 6.39
CA ASP A 82 -3.77 -0.72 7.84
C ASP A 82 -3.92 -2.23 8.11
#